data_AF-A0A961JR99-F1
#
_entry.id   AF-A0A961JR99-F1
#
_cell.length_a   1.000
_cell.length_b   1.000
_cell.length_c   1.000
_cell.angle_alpha   90.00
_cell.angle_beta   90.00
_cell.angle_gamma   90.00
#
_symmetry.space_group_name_H-M   'P 1'
#
loop_
_entity.id
_entity.type
_entity.pdbx_description
1 polymer ?
#
loop_
_entity_poly.entity_id
_entity_poly.type
_entity_poly.pdbx_seq_one_letter_code
_entity_poly.pdbx_strand_id
1 'polypeptide(L)'
;MIRTIAVFAALLAVAAPVLGEGTDLKRLVTADESRGWEGVGRLNIGTRSFCTGSLIAENLVLTAGHCLYDPATGQLARPDEIEFLAGWRGGRAAAYRGARRLVVHPGYMADTGQRS
;
A
#
# COMPACT_ATOMS: atom_id res chain seq x y z
N MET A 1 -42.68 -38.23 -9.88
CA MET A 1 -42.91 -36.76 -9.95
C MET A 1 -42.33 -36.02 -8.74
N ILE A 2 -42.57 -36.46 -7.50
CA ILE A 2 -42.04 -35.78 -6.30
C ILE A 2 -40.49 -35.78 -6.22
N ARG A 3 -39.83 -36.90 -6.58
CA ARG A 3 -38.35 -37.00 -6.57
C ARG A 3 -37.67 -36.10 -7.60
N THR A 4 -38.25 -35.94 -8.79
CA THR A 4 -37.70 -35.06 -9.84
C THR A 4 -37.84 -33.59 -9.47
N ILE A 5 -38.94 -33.20 -8.82
CA ILE A 5 -39.14 -31.83 -8.30
C ILE A 5 -38.10 -31.52 -7.21
N ALA A 6 -37.84 -32.46 -6.29
CA ALA A 6 -36.87 -32.28 -5.22
C ALA A 6 -35.42 -32.12 -5.75
N VAL A 7 -35.04 -32.89 -6.76
CA VAL A 7 -33.70 -32.77 -7.40
C VAL A 7 -33.55 -31.44 -8.13
N PHE A 8 -34.60 -30.99 -8.83
CA PHE A 8 -34.56 -29.72 -9.55
C PHE A 8 -34.48 -28.53 -8.57
N ALA A 9 -35.24 -28.57 -7.47
CA ALA A 9 -35.17 -27.55 -6.41
C ALA A 9 -33.80 -27.51 -5.72
N ALA A 10 -33.19 -28.68 -5.46
CA ALA A 10 -31.84 -28.76 -4.91
C ALA A 10 -30.79 -28.19 -5.87
N LEU A 11 -30.89 -28.46 -7.18
CA LEU A 11 -30.00 -27.90 -8.20
C LEU A 11 -30.13 -26.37 -8.33
N LEU A 12 -31.35 -25.82 -8.22
CA LEU A 12 -31.57 -24.37 -8.20
C LEU A 12 -30.98 -23.69 -6.96
N ALA A 13 -30.93 -24.37 -5.81
CA ALA A 13 -30.34 -23.81 -4.60
C ALA A 13 -28.80 -23.71 -4.68
N VAL A 14 -28.12 -24.54 -5.46
CA VAL A 14 -26.66 -24.46 -5.68
C VAL A 14 -26.29 -23.33 -6.66
N ALA A 15 -27.25 -22.86 -7.46
CA ALA A 15 -27.04 -21.77 -8.43
C ALA A 15 -27.30 -20.37 -7.86
N ALA A 16 -27.59 -20.24 -6.56
CA ALA A 16 -27.75 -18.93 -5.93
C ALA A 16 -26.41 -18.16 -5.98
N PRO A 17 -26.39 -16.92 -6.47
CA PRO A 17 -25.17 -16.12 -6.44
C PRO A 17 -24.78 -15.89 -4.97
N VAL A 18 -23.55 -16.23 -4.61
CA VAL A 18 -22.96 -15.77 -3.36
C VAL A 18 -22.84 -14.25 -3.47
N LEU A 19 -23.69 -13.52 -2.76
CA LEU A 19 -23.50 -12.10 -2.54
C LEU A 19 -22.28 -11.96 -1.62
N GLY A 20 -21.09 -11.83 -2.21
CA GLY A 20 -19.95 -11.32 -1.47
C GLY A 20 -20.26 -9.88 -1.08
N GLU A 21 -20.09 -9.52 0.18
CA GLU A 21 -19.94 -8.12 0.55
C GLU A 21 -18.72 -7.58 -0.20
N GLY A 22 -18.96 -6.95 -1.34
CA GLY A 22 -17.94 -6.17 -2.02
C GLY A 22 -17.49 -5.09 -1.05
N THR A 23 -16.24 -5.16 -0.61
CA THR A 23 -15.64 -4.03 0.09
C THR A 23 -15.47 -2.92 -0.92
N ASP A 24 -16.48 -2.07 -1.05
CA ASP A 24 -16.42 -0.93 -1.94
C ASP A 24 -15.20 -0.09 -1.55
N LEU A 25 -14.37 0.22 -2.54
CA LEU A 25 -13.15 0.99 -2.31
C LEU A 25 -13.54 2.39 -1.86
N LYS A 26 -13.40 2.67 -0.57
CA LYS A 26 -13.63 4.01 -0.02
C LYS A 26 -12.44 4.91 -0.30
N ARG A 27 -12.67 5.97 -1.08
CA ARG A 27 -11.68 7.03 -1.25
C ARG A 27 -11.59 7.86 0.04
N LEU A 28 -10.37 8.16 0.48
CA LEU A 28 -10.11 8.99 1.65
C LEU A 28 -9.55 10.35 1.19
N VAL A 29 -10.42 11.25 0.76
CA VAL A 29 -10.02 12.52 0.12
C VAL A 29 -10.00 13.66 1.14
N THR A 30 -11.02 13.72 1.98
CA THR A 30 -11.17 14.72 3.04
C THR A 30 -10.48 14.26 4.33
N ALA A 31 -10.18 15.21 5.22
CA ALA A 31 -9.63 14.88 6.53
C ALA A 31 -10.58 14.00 7.36
N ASP A 32 -11.89 14.19 7.23
CA ASP A 32 -12.92 13.42 7.93
C ASP A 32 -12.96 11.95 7.48
N GLU A 33 -12.88 11.74 6.15
CA GLU A 33 -12.83 10.40 5.56
C GLU A 33 -11.54 9.67 5.94
N SER A 34 -10.41 10.38 6.03
CA SER A 34 -9.10 9.83 6.38
C SER A 34 -8.85 9.69 7.89
N ARG A 35 -9.86 9.88 8.75
CA ARG A 35 -9.66 9.71 10.20
C ARG A 35 -9.14 8.31 10.53
N GLY A 36 -8.10 8.26 11.36
CA GLY A 36 -7.38 7.03 11.72
C GLY A 36 -6.30 6.61 10.71
N TRP A 37 -6.17 7.29 9.58
CA TRP A 37 -5.19 7.03 8.52
C TRP A 37 -4.14 8.15 8.39
N GLU A 38 -4.07 9.07 9.37
CA GLU A 38 -3.18 10.24 9.34
C GLU A 38 -1.70 9.84 9.31
N GLY A 39 -1.37 8.67 9.88
CA GLY A 39 -0.03 8.10 9.87
C GLY A 39 0.41 7.49 8.54
N VAL A 40 -0.51 7.27 7.61
CA VAL A 40 -0.19 6.75 6.27
C VAL A 40 0.03 7.92 5.31
N GLY A 41 1.09 7.83 4.52
CA GLY A 41 1.53 8.95 3.70
C GLY A 41 2.29 8.53 2.45
N ARG A 42 2.55 9.53 1.61
CA ARG A 42 3.39 9.37 0.43
C ARG A 42 4.85 9.51 0.84
N LEU A 43 5.70 8.65 0.30
CA LEU A 43 7.15 8.75 0.41
C LEU A 43 7.68 9.19 -0.95
N ASN A 44 8.23 10.40 -1.04
CA ASN A 44 8.96 10.85 -2.23
C ASN A 44 10.40 10.35 -2.16
N ILE A 45 10.91 9.84 -3.28
CA ILE A 45 12.26 9.30 -3.41
C ILE A 45 12.95 10.00 -4.58
N GLY A 46 13.85 10.93 -4.23
CA GLY A 46 14.46 11.86 -5.17
C GLY A 46 13.38 12.65 -5.93
N THR A 47 13.61 12.84 -7.23
CA THR A 47 12.70 13.58 -8.12
C THR A 47 11.83 12.68 -9.01
N ARG A 48 12.00 11.35 -8.93
CA ARG A 48 11.53 10.43 -9.97
C ARG A 48 10.47 9.44 -9.52
N SER A 49 10.50 9.00 -8.27
CA SER A 49 9.61 7.94 -7.79
C SER A 49 8.94 8.30 -6.48
N PHE A 50 7.87 7.57 -6.18
CA PHE A 50 7.20 7.64 -4.90
C PHE A 50 6.69 6.27 -4.47
N CYS A 51 6.53 6.12 -3.18
CA CYS A 51 5.93 4.95 -2.53
C CYS A 51 4.91 5.40 -1.49
N THR A 52 4.36 4.41 -0.77
CA THR A 52 3.58 4.62 0.45
C THR A 52 4.43 4.26 1.65
N GLY A 53 4.25 4.99 2.75
CA GLY A 53 4.80 4.66 4.05
C GLY A 53 3.78 4.81 5.17
N SER A 54 4.05 4.20 6.31
CA SER A 54 3.21 4.28 7.50
C SER A 54 4.06 4.61 8.72
N LEU A 55 3.66 5.64 9.47
CA LEU A 55 4.21 5.91 10.79
C LEU A 55 3.86 4.76 11.72
N ILE A 56 4.89 4.07 12.22
CA ILE A 56 4.78 3.00 13.22
C ILE A 56 5.34 3.44 14.58
N ALA A 57 5.98 4.61 14.63
CA ALA A 57 6.33 5.38 15.82
C ALA A 57 6.44 6.86 15.46
N GLU A 58 6.66 7.74 16.44
CA GLU A 58 6.71 9.20 16.26
C GLU A 58 7.72 9.68 15.20
N ASN A 59 8.80 8.91 14.99
CA ASN A 59 9.89 9.23 14.07
C ASN A 59 10.31 8.05 13.19
N LEU A 60 9.45 7.02 13.05
CA LEU A 60 9.75 5.81 12.30
C LEU A 60 8.65 5.52 11.27
N VAL A 61 9.02 5.56 10.00
CA VAL A 61 8.15 5.23 8.87
C VAL A 61 8.55 3.86 8.32
N LEU A 62 7.58 2.95 8.23
CA LEU A 62 7.72 1.66 7.56
C LEU A 62 7.33 1.79 6.08
N THR A 63 8.11 1.16 5.21
CA THR A 63 7.83 1.02 3.77
C THR A 63 8.42 -0.28 3.24
N ALA A 64 8.23 -0.57 1.95
CA ALA A 64 8.82 -1.73 1.31
C ALA A 64 10.31 -1.54 1.02
N GLY A 65 11.11 -2.62 1.14
CA GLY A 65 12.55 -2.56 0.88
C GLY A 65 12.89 -2.03 -0.53
N HIS A 66 12.15 -2.46 -1.55
CA HIS A 66 12.39 -2.03 -2.94
C HIS A 66 12.16 -0.54 -3.17
N CYS A 67 11.39 0.14 -2.31
CA CYS A 67 11.22 1.59 -2.41
C CYS A 67 12.50 2.35 -2.06
N LEU A 68 13.43 1.72 -1.35
CA LEU A 68 14.67 2.35 -0.92
C LEU A 68 15.82 2.16 -1.92
N TYR A 69 15.60 1.41 -3.01
CA TYR A 69 16.63 1.15 -4.02
C TYR A 69 16.23 1.75 -5.37
N ASP A 70 17.21 2.30 -6.07
CA ASP A 70 17.04 2.73 -7.45
C ASP A 70 16.94 1.49 -8.36
N PRO A 71 15.85 1.31 -9.12
CA PRO A 71 15.66 0.11 -9.93
C PRO A 71 16.58 0.01 -11.15
N ALA A 72 17.18 1.13 -11.59
CA ALA A 72 18.10 1.15 -12.73
C ALA A 72 19.53 0.83 -12.31
N THR A 73 19.95 1.26 -11.12
CA THR A 73 21.34 1.11 -10.63
C THR A 73 21.49 0.08 -9.52
N GLY A 74 20.40 -0.33 -8.88
CA GLY A 74 20.41 -1.20 -7.70
C GLY A 74 21.01 -0.55 -6.45
N GLN A 75 21.29 0.75 -6.47
CA GLN A 75 21.87 1.46 -5.33
C GLN A 75 20.82 1.88 -4.32
N LEU A 76 21.19 1.85 -3.04
CA LEU A 76 20.34 2.40 -1.97
C LEU A 76 20.24 3.91 -2.12
N ALA A 77 19.02 4.45 -2.07
CA ALA A 77 18.76 5.88 -2.06
C ALA A 77 19.47 6.56 -0.87
N ARG A 78 19.83 7.84 -1.01
CA ARG A 78 20.41 8.57 0.13
C ARG A 78 19.29 9.09 1.05
N PRO A 79 19.50 9.17 2.37
CA PRO A 79 18.49 9.70 3.28
C PRO A 79 18.00 11.12 2.93
N ASP A 80 18.89 11.98 2.43
CA ASP A 80 18.58 13.36 2.00
C ASP A 80 17.66 13.44 0.76
N GLU A 81 17.47 12.33 0.06
CA GLU A 81 16.57 12.23 -1.10
C GLU A 81 15.17 11.77 -0.71
N ILE A 82 14.94 11.41 0.55
CA ILE A 82 13.68 10.83 1.02
C ILE A 82 12.87 11.85 1.81
N GLU A 83 11.62 12.07 1.39
CA GLU A 83 10.65 12.91 2.11
C GLU A 83 9.36 12.14 2.35
N PHE A 84 8.89 12.12 3.60
CA PHE A 84 7.60 11.56 3.98
C PHE A 84 6.54 12.65 4.15
N LEU A 85 5.41 12.44 3.49
CA LEU A 85 4.26 13.34 3.42
C LEU A 85 3.09 12.66 4.14
N ALA A 86 3.03 12.86 5.46
CA ALA A 86 2.03 12.24 6.32
C ALA A 86 0.61 12.69 5.96
N GLY A 87 -0.32 11.73 5.87
CA GLY A 87 -1.70 11.99 5.48
C GLY A 87 -1.82 12.64 4.10
N TRP A 88 -0.95 12.33 3.14
CA TRP A 88 -1.01 12.92 1.80
C TRP A 88 -2.36 12.64 1.12
N ARG A 89 -3.07 13.70 0.72
CA ARG A 89 -4.38 13.65 0.06
C ARG A 89 -4.61 14.90 -0.79
N GLY A 90 -5.16 14.74 -1.99
CA GLY A 90 -5.54 15.87 -2.85
C GLY A 90 -4.42 16.88 -3.14
N GLY A 91 -3.15 16.46 -3.14
CA GLY A 91 -2.01 17.36 -3.39
C GLY A 91 -1.43 18.04 -2.13
N ARG A 92 -1.89 17.70 -0.92
CA ARG A 92 -1.39 18.25 0.35
C ARG A 92 -1.14 17.17 1.39
N ALA A 93 -0.12 17.38 2.22
CA ALA A 93 0.15 16.58 3.40
C ALA A 93 -0.29 17.31 4.67
N ALA A 94 -0.56 16.56 5.73
CA ALA A 94 -0.72 17.12 7.07
C ALA A 94 0.66 17.52 7.66
N ALA A 95 1.72 16.78 7.32
CA ALA A 95 3.09 17.10 7.70
C ALA A 95 4.10 16.59 6.65
N TYR A 96 5.25 17.26 6.59
CA TYR A 96 6.35 16.97 5.67
C TYR A 96 7.62 16.73 6.50
N ARG A 97 8.32 15.61 6.30
CA ARG A 97 9.53 15.27 7.05
C ARG A 97 10.56 14.58 6.16
N GLY A 98 11.77 15.12 6.10
CA GLY A 98 12.91 14.45 5.47
C GLY A 98 13.43 13.29 6.33
N ALA A 99 13.98 12.26 5.68
CA ALA A 99 14.62 11.15 6.39
C ALA A 99 16.03 11.54 6.86
N ARG A 100 16.46 10.99 8.00
CA ARG A 100 17.84 11.12 8.50
C ARG A 100 18.66 9.84 8.35
N ARG A 101 17.98 8.69 8.27
CA ARG A 101 18.59 7.37 8.21
C ARG A 101 17.62 6.42 7.51
N LEU A 102 18.18 5.54 6.68
CA LEU A 102 17.46 4.40 6.11
C LEU A 102 17.93 3.13 6.79
N VAL A 103 16.99 2.23 7.08
CA VAL A 103 17.26 0.92 7.67
C VAL A 103 16.59 -0.11 6.80
N VAL A 104 17.41 -0.94 6.16
CA VAL A 104 16.93 -2.04 5.33
C VAL A 104 17.05 -3.33 6.15
N HIS A 105 16.03 -4.18 6.08
CA HIS A 105 16.10 -5.50 6.70
C HIS A 105 17.29 -6.29 6.14
N PRO A 106 18.14 -6.93 6.96
CA PRO A 106 19.39 -7.54 6.50
C PRO A 106 19.20 -8.66 5.47
N GLY A 107 18.02 -9.29 5.43
CA GLY A 107 17.68 -10.32 4.44
C GLY A 107 17.06 -9.78 3.14
N TYR A 108 16.88 -8.46 3.00
CA TYR A 108 16.36 -7.91 1.75
C TYR A 108 17.45 -7.90 0.67
N MET A 109 17.17 -8.56 -0.45
CA MET A 109 18.04 -8.59 -1.62
C MET A 109 17.43 -7.71 -2.71
N ALA A 110 18.15 -6.66 -3.13
CA ALA A 110 17.73 -5.84 -4.26
C ALA A 110 17.87 -6.66 -5.55
N ASP A 111 16.78 -6.75 -6.32
CA ASP A 111 16.81 -7.39 -7.64
C ASP A 111 17.49 -6.43 -8.62
N THR A 112 18.74 -6.72 -9.02
CA THR A 112 19.54 -5.89 -9.92
C THR A 112 19.22 -6.15 -11.40
N GLY A 113 18.08 -6.76 -11.73
CA GLY A 113 17.70 -7.02 -13.12
C GLY A 113 18.54 -8.10 -13.80
N GLN A 114 19.37 -8.84 -13.04
CA GLN A 114 20.00 -10.08 -13.50
C GLN A 114 19.05 -11.25 -13.29
N ARG A 115 17.89 -11.22 -13.95
CA ARG A 115 17.12 -12.45 -14.17
C ARG A 115 17.59 -13.03 -15.49
N SER A 116 18.38 -14.10 -15.39
CA SER A 116 18.84 -14.98 -16.47
C SER A 116 17.69 -15.49 -17.34
#